data_AF-A0A8B0SKD4-F1
#
_entry.id   AF-A0A8B0SKD4-F1
#
_cell.length_a   1.000
_cell.length_b   1.000
_cell.length_c   1.000
_cell.angle_alpha   90.00
_cell.angle_beta   90.00
_cell.angle_gamma   90.00
#
_symmetry.space_group_name_H-M   'P 1'
#
loop_
_entity.id
_entity.type
_entity.pdbx_description
1 polymer ?
#
loop_
_entity_poly.entity_id
_entity_poly.type
_entity_poly.pdbx_seq_one_letter_code
_entity_poly.pdbx_strand_id
1 'polypeptide(L)'
;MPLNNSVWPIWSDGYATYSNCPLIASKDGVDGRMGRGSIDDYWVQYNSTAPDPYITNNWSQHMWGWKSAIGDYMKTSQSAYGNIDGSTNFWGYNSASKLNCADMPRLGITRDGTLGRKLFYEAKGYTVTDCYNQKTDNQVAGGFSFANYKSEIDAGNPVMLNLAGHTIVGVGYDDSTQTVYLHDTWDYATHPMAWGSSYVGMALQSVSIVHLTGRTPDTTPDTFSFINSSGVDLSALITSNEITVSGINTAANISTTGGEYSINGSSFTSSAGKVNNGNSVKVRHTSSSQALASTTTTLTIGGVSGTFSSKTAKADTTPDKFNFAAKTNAPLSTLQESGVVTITGINAPTPVSVTGGEYRINSGAYTTVAGTLNRGNNVQVRHTSASTAKKTVTTTLKVGSGNAKFTSTTMTLDTTPDKFSFAAKTKVPLSTLQESGVVTITGINTPTPVSVTGGEYRINNGTYTTVAGKLNSGDTVQVRHISASASKKTVTTTLKVGSGSAKFTSTTMTLDTTPDKFSFAAKTKVPPSTLQESGVVTITGINTPTPVSVTGGEYRINNGTYTTVAGKLNSGDTVQVRHTSASALKKTVTTTLKVGSGSAKFTSTTFGLFP
;
A
#
# COMPACT_ATOMS: atom_id res chain seq x y z
N MET A 1 23.84 39.21 -14.47
CA MET A 1 25.31 39.38 -14.40
C MET A 1 25.70 39.65 -12.96
N PRO A 2 26.83 39.13 -12.46
CA PRO A 2 27.36 39.47 -11.14
C PRO A 2 27.78 40.95 -11.10
N LEU A 3 27.72 41.57 -9.91
CA LEU A 3 28.05 42.99 -9.70
C LEU A 3 29.56 43.27 -9.70
N ASN A 4 30.38 42.25 -9.44
CA ASN A 4 31.84 42.32 -9.49
C ASN A 4 32.40 41.05 -10.15
N ASN A 5 33.73 41.00 -10.31
CA ASN A 5 34.39 39.89 -11.00
C ASN A 5 34.80 38.70 -10.10
N SER A 6 34.36 38.66 -8.83
CA SER A 6 34.76 37.63 -7.86
C SER A 6 34.26 36.22 -8.18
N VAL A 7 33.24 36.08 -9.03
CA VAL A 7 32.67 34.78 -9.41
C VAL A 7 33.53 34.03 -10.44
N TRP A 8 34.47 34.72 -11.09
CA TRP A 8 35.37 34.10 -12.06
C TRP A 8 36.69 33.75 -11.40
N PRO A 9 37.32 32.63 -11.79
CA PRO A 9 38.61 32.23 -11.25
C PRO A 9 39.69 33.28 -11.59
N ILE A 10 40.82 33.21 -10.91
CA ILE A 10 42.02 33.98 -11.29
C ILE A 10 42.83 33.23 -12.34
N TRP A 11 43.64 33.95 -13.11
CA TRP A 11 44.63 33.40 -14.04
C TRP A 11 45.96 34.13 -13.87
N SER A 12 47.06 33.53 -14.32
CA SER A 12 48.40 34.13 -14.28
C SER A 12 49.02 34.15 -15.67
N ASP A 13 49.75 35.23 -15.97
CA ASP A 13 50.61 35.37 -17.14
C ASP A 13 52.07 34.95 -16.87
N GLY A 14 52.36 34.47 -15.66
CA GLY A 14 53.71 34.13 -15.20
C GLY A 14 54.43 35.24 -14.41
N TYR A 15 53.90 36.47 -14.43
CA TYR A 15 54.46 37.61 -13.70
C TYR A 15 53.51 38.11 -12.61
N ALA A 16 52.21 38.15 -12.89
CA ALA A 16 51.18 38.52 -11.94
C ALA A 16 49.93 37.65 -12.11
N THR A 17 48.93 37.90 -11.25
CA THR A 17 47.64 37.21 -11.26
C THR A 17 46.52 38.21 -11.46
N TYR A 18 45.55 37.83 -12.30
CA TYR A 18 44.42 38.68 -12.69
C TYR A 18 43.10 37.91 -12.57
N SER A 19 41.99 38.62 -12.41
CA SER A 19 40.66 38.03 -12.54
C SER A 19 40.41 37.56 -13.98
N ASN A 20 39.87 36.36 -14.15
CA ASN A 20 39.60 35.76 -15.47
C ASN A 20 38.17 36.07 -15.93
N CYS A 21 37.78 37.35 -15.88
CA CYS A 21 36.45 37.80 -16.25
C CYS A 21 36.31 37.91 -17.79
N PRO A 22 35.52 37.02 -18.44
CA PRO A 22 35.42 36.95 -19.90
C PRO A 22 34.76 38.20 -20.52
N LEU A 23 34.06 39.00 -19.71
CA LEU A 23 33.47 40.27 -20.16
C LEU A 23 34.50 41.39 -20.26
N ILE A 24 35.58 41.33 -19.49
CA ILE A 24 36.67 42.32 -19.52
C ILE A 24 37.62 41.98 -20.66
N ALA A 25 38.12 40.74 -20.65
CA ALA A 25 38.99 40.18 -21.69
C ALA A 25 38.70 38.68 -21.80
N SER A 26 38.38 38.22 -23.01
CA SER A 26 38.00 36.82 -23.25
C SER A 26 39.23 35.91 -23.31
N LYS A 27 39.07 34.63 -22.97
CA LYS A 27 40.15 33.64 -22.97
C LYS A 27 39.61 32.26 -23.34
N ASP A 28 40.40 31.47 -24.06
CA ASP A 28 40.04 30.10 -24.43
C ASP A 28 39.74 29.24 -23.19
N GLY A 29 38.69 28.42 -23.29
CA GLY A 29 38.24 27.56 -22.20
C GLY A 29 37.52 28.26 -21.04
N VAL A 30 37.32 29.59 -21.10
CA VAL A 30 36.53 30.36 -20.11
C VAL A 30 35.13 30.59 -20.66
N ASP A 31 34.10 30.51 -19.81
CA ASP A 31 32.67 30.69 -20.14
C ASP A 31 32.06 29.77 -21.21
N GLY A 32 32.77 28.69 -21.57
CA GLY A 32 32.39 27.82 -22.68
C GLY A 32 32.79 28.36 -24.05
N ARG A 33 33.65 29.39 -24.10
CA ARG A 33 34.37 29.78 -25.31
C ARG A 33 35.23 28.61 -25.81
N MET A 34 35.12 28.34 -27.11
CA MET A 34 36.00 27.43 -27.84
C MET A 34 36.88 28.28 -28.77
N GLY A 35 38.18 28.27 -28.54
CA GLY A 35 39.18 29.03 -29.29
C GLY A 35 39.65 30.31 -28.60
N ARG A 36 40.79 30.83 -29.07
CA ARG A 36 41.50 32.00 -28.53
C ARG A 36 40.58 33.22 -28.35
N GLY A 37 40.81 33.97 -27.28
CA GLY A 37 40.15 35.23 -26.98
C GLY A 37 41.12 36.42 -26.88
N SER A 38 40.63 37.51 -26.31
CA SER A 38 41.36 38.77 -26.10
C SER A 38 42.70 38.58 -25.40
N ILE A 39 42.74 37.81 -24.30
CA ILE A 39 43.98 37.55 -23.55
C ILE A 39 44.94 36.73 -24.39
N ASP A 40 44.46 35.67 -25.06
CA ASP A 40 45.33 34.78 -25.83
C ASP A 40 45.94 35.50 -27.05
N ASP A 41 45.21 36.45 -27.64
CA ASP A 41 45.65 37.17 -28.82
C ASP A 41 46.50 38.40 -28.49
N TYR A 42 46.19 39.15 -27.43
CA TYR A 42 46.72 40.50 -27.20
C TYR A 42 47.56 40.67 -25.93
N TRP A 43 47.67 39.66 -25.06
CA TRP A 43 48.38 39.84 -23.79
C TRP A 43 49.69 39.06 -23.74
N VAL A 44 50.76 39.75 -23.38
CA VAL A 44 52.05 39.17 -23.00
C VAL A 44 52.25 39.32 -21.49
N GLN A 45 52.30 40.55 -20.99
CA GLN A 45 52.45 40.91 -19.57
C GLN A 45 52.11 42.38 -19.35
N TYR A 46 51.72 42.78 -18.15
CA TYR A 46 51.41 44.20 -17.86
C TYR A 46 52.54 45.16 -18.29
N ASN A 47 52.16 46.25 -18.97
CA ASN A 47 53.04 47.25 -19.58
C ASN A 47 53.98 46.74 -20.69
N SER A 48 53.77 45.55 -21.24
CA SER A 48 54.52 45.07 -22.40
C SER A 48 54.29 45.97 -23.63
N THR A 49 55.39 46.32 -24.29
CA THR A 49 55.37 46.99 -25.61
C THR A 49 55.63 46.02 -26.76
N ALA A 50 55.71 44.72 -26.47
CA ALA A 50 55.96 43.70 -27.49
C ALA A 50 54.77 43.61 -28.47
N PRO A 51 54.99 43.17 -29.73
CA PRO A 51 53.88 42.88 -30.62
C PRO A 51 52.97 41.80 -30.05
N ASP A 52 51.66 41.93 -30.27
CA ASP A 52 50.63 41.02 -29.77
C ASP A 52 50.92 39.55 -30.17
N PRO A 53 50.64 38.57 -29.29
CA PRO A 53 50.85 37.14 -29.56
C PRO A 53 50.31 36.64 -30.92
N TYR A 54 49.16 37.14 -31.39
CA TYR A 54 48.62 36.72 -32.68
C TYR A 54 49.50 37.15 -33.87
N ILE A 55 50.19 38.29 -33.74
CA ILE A 55 51.13 38.80 -34.72
C ILE A 55 52.42 37.98 -34.67
N THR A 56 52.99 37.80 -33.47
CA THR A 56 54.29 37.12 -33.32
C THR A 56 54.22 35.64 -33.69
N ASN A 57 53.09 34.99 -33.40
CA ASN A 57 52.88 33.57 -33.71
C ASN A 57 52.13 33.35 -35.03
N ASN A 58 51.86 34.42 -35.79
CA ASN A 58 51.24 34.39 -37.11
C ASN A 58 49.94 33.56 -37.18
N TRP A 59 49.03 33.78 -36.22
CA TRP A 59 47.69 33.18 -36.25
C TRP A 59 46.61 34.22 -36.48
N SER A 60 45.45 33.76 -36.97
CA SER A 60 44.29 34.63 -37.13
C SER A 60 43.77 35.08 -35.77
N GLN A 61 43.58 36.39 -35.63
CA GLN A 61 42.90 37.00 -34.50
C GLN A 61 41.48 36.44 -34.36
N HIS A 62 41.00 36.34 -33.13
CA HIS A 62 39.65 35.87 -32.85
C HIS A 62 38.57 36.73 -33.52
N MET A 63 37.45 36.10 -33.88
CA MET A 63 36.32 36.82 -34.49
C MET A 63 35.62 37.72 -33.48
N TRP A 64 35.33 38.96 -33.91
CA TRP A 64 34.61 39.93 -33.10
C TRP A 64 33.10 39.73 -33.24
N GLY A 65 32.34 39.77 -32.14
CA GLY A 65 30.89 39.55 -32.15
C GLY A 65 30.26 39.51 -30.77
N TRP A 66 29.09 38.86 -30.62
CA TRP A 66 28.36 38.84 -29.35
C TRP A 66 29.12 38.17 -28.20
N LYS A 67 30.13 37.34 -28.48
CA LYS A 67 31.04 36.71 -27.48
C LYS A 67 32.31 37.54 -27.21
N SER A 68 32.48 38.70 -27.82
CA SER A 68 33.64 39.58 -27.58
C SER A 68 33.55 40.27 -26.23
N ALA A 69 34.73 40.51 -25.67
CA ALA A 69 34.91 41.22 -24.42
C ALA A 69 34.93 42.74 -24.67
N ILE A 70 34.68 43.53 -23.63
CA ILE A 70 34.67 44.99 -23.76
C ILE A 70 36.05 45.54 -24.15
N GLY A 71 37.13 44.88 -23.70
CA GLY A 71 38.51 45.22 -24.06
C GLY A 71 38.78 45.14 -25.56
N ASP A 72 38.13 44.23 -26.28
CA ASP A 72 38.26 44.12 -27.73
C ASP A 72 37.79 45.42 -28.40
N TYR A 73 36.59 45.88 -28.06
CA TYR A 73 36.00 47.09 -28.64
C TYR A 73 36.75 48.37 -28.22
N MET A 74 37.29 48.42 -27.00
CA MET A 74 38.11 49.55 -26.52
C MET A 74 39.54 49.54 -27.06
N LYS A 75 39.92 48.50 -27.81
CA LYS A 75 41.30 48.26 -28.29
C LYS A 75 42.32 48.05 -27.17
N THR A 76 41.86 47.70 -25.96
CA THR A 76 42.72 47.51 -24.79
C THR A 76 43.78 46.46 -25.06
N SER A 77 45.04 46.76 -24.69
CA SER A 77 46.21 45.89 -24.90
C SER A 77 46.57 45.56 -26.35
N GLN A 78 45.90 46.13 -27.36
CA GLN A 78 46.20 45.77 -28.75
C GLN A 78 47.37 46.60 -29.31
N SER A 79 48.53 45.97 -29.47
CA SER A 79 49.75 46.60 -29.98
C SER A 79 49.56 47.18 -31.39
N ALA A 80 48.72 46.55 -32.23
CA ALA A 80 48.37 47.04 -33.57
C ALA A 80 47.68 48.41 -33.56
N TYR A 81 47.06 48.77 -32.42
CA TYR A 81 46.46 50.07 -32.16
C TYR A 81 47.31 50.94 -31.22
N GLY A 82 48.58 50.60 -31.02
CA GLY A 82 49.53 51.34 -30.20
C GLY A 82 49.18 51.37 -28.70
N ASN A 83 48.32 50.47 -28.23
CA ASN A 83 48.11 50.24 -26.81
C ASN A 83 49.12 49.20 -26.32
N ILE A 84 49.81 49.50 -25.24
CA ILE A 84 50.62 48.52 -24.48
C ILE A 84 49.69 47.67 -23.60
N ASP A 85 50.17 46.53 -23.13
CA ASP A 85 49.39 45.63 -22.30
C ASP A 85 48.86 46.30 -21.02
N GLY A 86 47.53 46.29 -20.86
CA GLY A 86 46.83 46.92 -19.75
C GLY A 86 46.41 48.37 -20.01
N SER A 87 46.77 48.94 -21.16
CA SER A 87 46.43 50.32 -21.52
C SER A 87 45.24 50.43 -22.49
N THR A 88 44.53 51.54 -22.37
CA THR A 88 43.45 51.96 -23.29
C THR A 88 43.60 53.47 -23.53
N ASN A 89 43.34 53.93 -24.75
CA ASN A 89 43.37 55.35 -25.09
C ASN A 89 42.00 56.00 -24.93
N PHE A 90 42.00 57.25 -24.45
CA PHE A 90 40.81 58.09 -24.39
C PHE A 90 41.10 59.45 -25.04
N TRP A 91 40.36 59.77 -26.09
CA TRP A 91 40.44 61.00 -26.85
C TRP A 91 39.41 62.00 -26.35
N GLY A 92 39.79 63.28 -26.38
CA GLY A 92 38.93 64.40 -26.03
C GLY A 92 39.49 65.68 -26.63
N TYR A 93 38.69 66.74 -26.65
CA TYR A 93 39.19 68.06 -27.01
C TYR A 93 40.01 68.66 -25.86
N ASN A 94 40.99 69.51 -26.19
CA ASN A 94 41.67 70.38 -25.23
C ASN A 94 40.81 71.62 -24.90
N SER A 95 39.51 71.42 -24.71
CA SER A 95 38.53 72.45 -24.39
C SER A 95 37.39 71.84 -23.56
N ALA A 96 36.46 72.68 -23.11
CA ALA A 96 35.26 72.23 -22.42
C ALA A 96 34.26 71.49 -23.34
N SER A 97 34.48 71.45 -24.65
CA SER A 97 33.57 70.83 -25.61
C SER A 97 33.52 69.31 -25.47
N LYS A 98 32.34 68.73 -25.68
CA LYS A 98 32.14 67.28 -25.75
C LYS A 98 32.68 66.74 -27.06
N LEU A 99 33.54 65.73 -27.02
CA LEU A 99 33.89 64.92 -28.18
C LEU A 99 32.89 63.76 -28.27
N ASN A 100 31.88 63.88 -29.14
CA ASN A 100 30.87 62.83 -29.29
C ASN A 100 31.44 61.64 -30.07
N CYS A 101 31.03 60.43 -29.69
CA CYS A 101 31.46 59.21 -30.36
C CYS A 101 31.02 59.14 -31.83
N ALA A 102 29.97 59.88 -32.22
CA ALA A 102 29.54 59.99 -33.61
C ALA A 102 30.52 60.80 -34.48
N ASP A 103 31.29 61.70 -33.87
CA ASP A 103 32.27 62.54 -34.57
C ASP A 103 33.64 61.85 -34.68
N MET A 104 33.97 60.97 -33.72
CA MET A 104 35.27 60.29 -33.64
C MET A 104 35.67 59.57 -34.95
N PRO A 105 34.83 58.74 -35.61
CA PRO A 105 35.21 58.09 -36.87
C PRO A 105 35.50 59.09 -38.00
N ARG A 106 34.78 60.23 -38.04
CA ARG A 106 35.00 61.29 -39.04
C ARG A 106 36.34 62.00 -38.84
N LEU A 107 36.84 62.00 -37.60
CA LEU A 107 38.14 62.52 -37.21
C LEU A 107 39.26 61.47 -37.30
N GLY A 108 38.97 60.27 -37.81
CA GLY A 108 39.94 59.17 -37.88
C GLY A 108 40.24 58.50 -36.53
N ILE A 109 39.46 58.80 -35.49
CA ILE A 109 39.61 58.23 -34.15
C ILE A 109 38.84 56.90 -34.11
N THR A 110 39.59 55.80 -34.09
CA THR A 110 39.04 54.42 -34.06
C THR A 110 39.52 53.61 -32.84
N ARG A 111 40.43 54.19 -32.03
CA ARG A 111 41.00 53.62 -30.80
C ARG A 111 40.69 54.52 -29.62
N ASP A 112 39.48 54.39 -29.10
CA ASP A 112 39.00 55.18 -27.97
C ASP A 112 38.15 54.31 -27.04
N GLY A 113 38.40 54.37 -25.74
CA GLY A 113 37.66 53.59 -24.75
C GLY A 113 36.18 53.97 -24.66
N THR A 114 35.82 55.24 -24.87
CA THR A 114 34.42 55.70 -24.87
C THR A 114 33.67 55.16 -26.08
N LEU A 115 34.25 55.30 -27.28
CA LEU A 115 33.71 54.74 -28.51
C LEU A 115 33.61 53.21 -28.43
N GLY A 116 34.65 52.56 -27.90
CA GLY A 116 34.68 51.11 -27.71
C GLY A 116 33.54 50.63 -26.80
N ARG A 117 33.28 51.32 -25.69
CA ARG A 117 32.13 51.01 -24.82
C ARG A 117 30.80 51.11 -25.56
N LYS A 118 30.58 52.15 -26.37
CA LYS A 118 29.38 52.27 -27.22
C LYS A 118 29.23 51.07 -28.13
N LEU A 119 30.27 50.74 -28.89
CA LEU A 119 30.24 49.62 -29.85
C LEU A 119 30.00 48.28 -29.13
N PHE A 120 30.57 48.09 -27.94
CA PHE A 120 30.33 46.91 -27.12
C PHE A 120 28.85 46.79 -26.73
N TYR A 121 28.22 47.86 -26.22
CA TYR A 121 26.81 47.80 -25.82
C TYR A 121 25.87 47.60 -27.01
N GLU A 122 26.15 48.26 -28.15
CA GLU A 122 25.41 48.04 -29.41
C GLU A 122 25.52 46.58 -29.87
N ALA A 123 26.71 45.97 -29.79
CA ALA A 123 26.91 44.55 -30.09
C ALA A 123 26.18 43.59 -29.12
N LYS A 124 25.86 44.04 -27.91
CA LYS A 124 25.01 43.31 -26.93
C LYS A 124 23.52 43.60 -27.11
N GLY A 125 23.14 44.40 -28.11
CA GLY A 125 21.75 44.73 -28.45
C GLY A 125 21.15 45.87 -27.64
N TYR A 126 21.96 46.63 -26.90
CA TYR A 126 21.50 47.87 -26.26
C TYR A 126 21.52 49.01 -27.26
N THR A 127 20.56 49.92 -27.12
CA THR A 127 20.58 51.19 -27.84
C THR A 127 21.35 52.22 -27.01
N VAL A 128 22.39 52.81 -27.59
CA VAL A 128 23.18 53.87 -26.95
C VAL A 128 22.59 55.23 -27.35
N THR A 129 22.12 56.01 -26.37
CA THR A 129 21.48 57.31 -26.62
C THR A 129 22.45 58.48 -26.58
N ASP A 130 23.42 58.43 -25.67
CA ASP A 130 24.47 59.45 -25.54
C ASP A 130 25.84 58.76 -25.45
N CYS A 131 26.84 59.33 -26.12
CA CYS A 131 28.22 58.85 -26.03
C CYS A 131 29.20 60.00 -26.29
N TYR A 132 29.97 60.39 -25.28
CA TYR A 132 30.99 61.44 -25.42
C TYR A 132 32.07 61.38 -24.33
N ASN A 133 33.23 61.95 -24.64
CA ASN A 133 34.26 62.30 -23.66
C ASN A 133 34.30 63.82 -23.46
N GLN A 134 34.45 64.29 -22.23
CA GLN A 134 34.53 65.72 -21.92
C GLN A 134 35.50 65.98 -20.77
N LYS A 135 36.41 66.96 -20.96
CA LYS A 135 37.29 67.46 -19.87
C LYS A 135 36.45 67.95 -18.69
N THR A 136 36.92 67.70 -17.48
CA THR A 136 36.30 68.15 -16.24
C THR A 136 36.64 69.60 -15.93
N ASP A 137 35.83 70.26 -15.12
CA ASP A 137 35.97 71.67 -14.76
C ASP A 137 37.28 72.04 -14.03
N ASN A 138 37.91 71.06 -13.37
CA ASN A 138 39.26 71.20 -12.81
C ASN A 138 40.38 71.27 -13.87
N GLN A 139 40.11 70.81 -15.10
CA GLN A 139 41.08 70.86 -16.21
C GLN A 139 40.84 72.07 -17.12
N VAL A 140 39.57 72.45 -17.32
CA VAL A 140 39.19 73.57 -18.19
C VAL A 140 37.90 74.22 -17.70
N ALA A 141 37.89 75.55 -17.61
CA ALA A 141 36.71 76.29 -17.22
C ALA A 141 35.51 75.96 -18.13
N GLY A 142 34.35 75.67 -17.54
CA GLY A 142 33.14 75.24 -18.26
C GLY A 142 33.11 73.75 -18.63
N GLY A 143 34.11 72.97 -18.23
CA GLY A 143 34.12 71.51 -18.38
C GLY A 143 33.03 70.80 -17.57
N PHE A 144 33.00 69.47 -17.65
CA PHE A 144 32.05 68.65 -16.89
C PHE A 144 32.26 68.86 -15.38
N SER A 145 31.21 69.29 -14.68
CA SER A 145 31.29 69.72 -13.28
C SER A 145 30.78 68.67 -12.29
N PHE A 146 31.03 68.89 -10.99
CA PHE A 146 30.45 68.07 -9.93
C PHE A 146 28.91 68.04 -9.98
N ALA A 147 28.27 69.16 -10.34
CA ALA A 147 26.81 69.22 -10.50
C ALA A 147 26.31 68.32 -11.65
N ASN A 148 27.06 68.24 -12.75
CA ASN A 148 26.75 67.31 -13.83
C ASN A 148 26.92 65.85 -13.37
N TYR A 149 28.00 65.55 -12.64
CA TYR A 149 28.23 64.21 -12.07
C TYR A 149 27.06 63.77 -11.19
N LYS A 150 26.63 64.63 -10.27
CA LYS A 150 25.47 64.41 -9.41
C LYS A 150 24.21 64.11 -10.21
N SER A 151 23.96 64.89 -11.26
CA SER A 151 22.80 64.71 -12.14
C SER A 151 22.80 63.33 -12.83
N GLU A 152 23.98 62.84 -13.23
CA GLU A 152 24.11 61.49 -13.80
C GLU A 152 23.82 60.41 -12.75
N ILE A 153 24.42 60.50 -11.56
CA ILE A 153 24.20 59.54 -10.48
C ILE A 153 22.73 59.51 -10.06
N ASP A 154 22.09 60.67 -9.90
CA ASP A 154 20.68 60.78 -9.51
C ASP A 154 19.74 60.19 -10.59
N ALA A 155 20.15 60.23 -11.87
CA ALA A 155 19.45 59.58 -12.98
C ALA A 155 19.71 58.06 -13.06
N GLY A 156 20.54 57.51 -12.16
CA GLY A 156 20.94 56.10 -12.15
C GLY A 156 22.05 55.75 -13.14
N ASN A 157 22.73 56.76 -13.69
CA ASN A 157 23.84 56.59 -14.64
C ASN A 157 25.19 56.65 -13.90
N PRO A 158 25.94 55.54 -13.79
CA PRO A 158 27.31 55.61 -13.30
C PRO A 158 28.21 56.36 -14.31
N VAL A 159 29.17 57.12 -13.79
CA VAL A 159 30.03 57.99 -14.60
C VAL A 159 31.43 57.41 -14.66
N MET A 160 31.95 57.14 -15.86
CA MET A 160 33.34 56.70 -16.01
C MET A 160 34.27 57.91 -15.93
N LEU A 161 35.13 57.93 -14.92
CA LEU A 161 36.09 59.01 -14.67
C LEU A 161 37.47 58.59 -15.16
N ASN A 162 38.05 59.38 -16.06
CA ASN A 162 39.38 59.16 -16.60
C ASN A 162 40.39 59.97 -15.81
N LEU A 163 41.29 59.28 -15.11
CA LEU A 163 42.43 59.86 -14.42
C LEU A 163 43.67 59.80 -15.33
N ALA A 164 44.71 60.56 -14.99
CA ALA A 164 46.01 60.43 -15.64
C ALA A 164 46.64 59.05 -15.33
N GLY A 165 46.43 58.08 -16.22
CA GLY A 165 46.98 56.72 -16.12
C GLY A 165 46.01 55.64 -15.63
N HIS A 166 44.77 55.99 -15.28
CA HIS A 166 43.78 55.02 -14.78
C HIS A 166 42.34 55.43 -15.11
N THR A 167 41.43 54.47 -15.14
CA THR A 167 40.01 54.73 -15.31
C THR A 167 39.19 54.00 -14.26
N ILE A 168 38.27 54.74 -13.66
CA ILE A 168 37.45 54.28 -12.53
C ILE A 168 35.98 54.63 -12.78
N VAL A 169 35.07 54.00 -12.03
CA VAL A 169 33.63 54.24 -12.17
C VAL A 169 33.10 54.96 -10.95
N GLY A 170 32.59 56.17 -11.16
CA GLY A 170 31.84 56.90 -10.15
C GLY A 170 30.43 56.35 -10.00
N VAL A 171 30.01 56.12 -8.74
CA VAL A 171 28.75 55.46 -8.38
C VAL A 171 27.95 56.19 -7.30
N GLY A 172 28.47 57.29 -6.77
CA GLY A 172 27.84 58.01 -5.66
C GLY A 172 28.58 59.30 -5.34
N TYR A 173 28.01 60.14 -4.48
CA TYR A 173 28.66 61.36 -4.02
C TYR A 173 28.23 61.75 -2.60
N ASP A 174 29.01 62.64 -1.99
CA ASP A 174 28.63 63.46 -0.85
C ASP A 174 28.67 64.93 -1.27
N ASP A 175 27.48 65.55 -1.30
CA ASP A 175 27.26 66.91 -1.78
C ASP A 175 27.95 67.96 -0.88
N SER A 176 28.00 67.69 0.43
CA SER A 176 28.51 68.64 1.42
C SER A 176 30.02 68.83 1.32
N THR A 177 30.73 67.76 0.93
CA THR A 177 32.19 67.73 0.81
C THR A 177 32.68 67.72 -0.64
N GLN A 178 31.76 67.71 -1.61
CA GLN A 178 32.04 67.45 -3.03
C GLN A 178 32.88 66.19 -3.25
N THR A 179 32.63 65.15 -2.45
CA THR A 179 33.33 63.86 -2.58
C THR A 179 32.57 62.99 -3.57
N VAL A 180 33.28 62.31 -4.48
CA VAL A 180 32.74 61.24 -5.31
C VAL A 180 33.14 59.88 -4.77
N TYR A 181 32.23 58.92 -4.84
CA TYR A 181 32.44 57.52 -4.48
C TYR A 181 32.67 56.70 -5.74
N LEU A 182 33.71 55.88 -5.69
CA LEU A 182 34.33 55.26 -6.85
C LEU A 182 34.42 53.76 -6.65
N HIS A 183 34.18 53.00 -7.70
CA HIS A 183 34.67 51.64 -7.82
C HIS A 183 35.94 51.65 -8.66
N ASP A 184 37.02 51.21 -8.02
CA ASP A 184 38.30 50.99 -8.66
C ASP A 184 38.21 49.73 -9.53
N THR A 185 38.84 49.76 -10.70
CA THR A 185 38.91 48.58 -11.58
C THR A 185 39.94 47.55 -11.10
N TRP A 186 40.69 47.84 -10.03
CA TRP A 186 41.68 46.95 -9.43
C TRP A 186 41.22 46.20 -8.17
N ASP A 187 40.11 46.59 -7.53
CA ASP A 187 39.62 45.93 -6.33
C ASP A 187 38.07 45.92 -6.25
N TYR A 188 37.53 45.58 -5.07
CA TYR A 188 36.09 45.47 -4.82
C TYR A 188 35.54 46.54 -3.86
N ALA A 189 36.39 47.44 -3.37
CA ALA A 189 36.01 48.43 -2.38
C ALA A 189 35.39 49.67 -3.05
N THR A 190 34.66 50.44 -2.24
CA THR A 190 34.24 51.79 -2.61
C THR A 190 35.26 52.77 -2.06
N HIS A 191 35.77 53.64 -2.93
CA HIS A 191 36.81 54.60 -2.58
C HIS A 191 36.31 56.04 -2.71
N PRO A 192 36.69 56.95 -1.80
CA PRO A 192 36.38 58.37 -1.93
C PRO A 192 37.46 59.13 -2.70
N MET A 193 37.06 60.15 -3.45
CA MET A 193 37.95 61.17 -4.03
C MET A 193 37.24 62.52 -4.01
N ALA A 194 37.91 63.59 -3.58
CA ALA A 194 37.34 64.93 -3.72
C ALA A 194 37.23 65.30 -5.22
N TRP A 195 36.12 65.89 -5.64
CA TRP A 195 35.93 66.27 -7.04
C TRP A 195 37.06 67.18 -7.54
N GLY A 196 37.50 66.94 -8.78
CA GLY A 196 38.56 67.73 -9.41
C GLY A 196 39.98 67.47 -8.88
N SER A 197 40.15 66.59 -7.87
CA SER A 197 41.44 66.26 -7.29
C SER A 197 42.14 65.07 -7.97
N SER A 198 42.90 64.29 -7.21
CA SER A 198 43.58 63.07 -7.65
C SER A 198 43.22 61.89 -6.77
N TYR A 199 43.16 60.69 -7.36
CA TYR A 199 43.02 59.43 -6.63
C TYR A 199 44.32 58.63 -6.77
N VAL A 200 44.94 58.25 -5.65
CA VAL A 200 46.24 57.55 -5.59
C VAL A 200 47.33 58.26 -6.44
N GLY A 201 47.32 59.60 -6.40
CA GLY A 201 48.27 60.44 -7.14
C GLY A 201 47.93 60.65 -8.63
N MET A 202 46.85 60.08 -9.13
CA MET A 202 46.41 60.21 -10.53
C MET A 202 45.33 61.29 -10.65
N ALA A 203 45.64 62.38 -11.33
CA ALA A 203 44.74 63.54 -11.44
C ALA A 203 43.53 63.26 -12.33
N LEU A 204 42.34 63.74 -11.93
CA LEU A 204 41.12 63.66 -12.74
C LEU A 204 41.25 64.50 -14.02
N GLN A 205 41.08 63.88 -15.18
CA GLN A 205 41.28 64.50 -16.50
C GLN A 205 39.97 64.75 -17.25
N SER A 206 39.08 63.76 -17.30
CA SER A 206 37.84 63.85 -18.08
C SER A 206 36.82 62.82 -17.60
N VAL A 207 35.61 62.90 -18.14
CA VAL A 207 34.59 61.85 -18.00
C VAL A 207 34.25 61.23 -19.35
N SER A 208 33.88 59.96 -19.34
CA SER A 208 33.37 59.20 -20.48
C SER A 208 31.92 58.78 -20.23
N ILE A 209 30.99 59.46 -20.91
CA ILE A 209 29.55 59.21 -20.79
C ILE A 209 29.12 58.24 -21.88
N VAL A 210 28.37 57.20 -21.48
CA VAL A 210 27.66 56.27 -22.38
C VAL A 210 26.32 55.93 -21.74
N HIS A 211 25.23 56.46 -22.29
CA HIS A 211 23.87 56.19 -21.83
C HIS A 211 23.23 55.08 -22.63
N LEU A 212 22.52 54.19 -21.94
CA LEU A 212 21.87 53.03 -22.52
C LEU A 212 20.36 53.13 -22.33
N THR A 213 19.61 52.67 -23.31
CA THR A 213 18.20 52.31 -23.14
C THR A 213 18.02 50.80 -23.26
N GLY A 214 16.92 50.28 -22.72
CA GLY A 214 16.65 48.84 -22.64
C GLY A 214 16.77 48.12 -23.98
N ARG A 215 17.14 46.84 -23.94
CA ARG A 215 17.22 45.96 -25.11
C ARG A 215 15.86 45.91 -25.80
N THR A 216 15.84 45.93 -27.14
CA THR A 216 14.59 45.81 -27.90
C THR A 216 13.84 44.54 -27.50
N PRO A 217 12.52 44.62 -27.19
CA PRO A 217 11.74 43.46 -26.84
C PRO A 217 11.79 42.38 -27.93
N ASP A 218 12.28 41.21 -27.58
CA ASP A 218 12.34 40.04 -28.45
C ASP A 218 11.47 38.93 -27.86
N THR A 219 10.43 38.58 -28.60
CA THR A 219 9.46 37.53 -28.28
C THR A 219 9.53 36.36 -29.24
N THR A 220 10.53 36.30 -30.13
CA THR A 220 10.68 35.23 -31.13
C THR A 220 11.73 34.24 -30.64
N PRO A 221 11.36 33.02 -30.23
CA PRO A 221 12.33 32.07 -29.69
C PRO A 221 13.19 31.45 -30.79
N ASP A 222 14.27 30.78 -30.38
CA ASP A 222 14.98 29.85 -31.24
C ASP A 222 14.06 28.70 -31.68
N THR A 223 14.42 28.03 -32.78
CA THR A 223 13.67 26.87 -33.25
C THR A 223 13.73 25.72 -32.25
N PHE A 224 12.60 25.01 -32.10
CA PHE A 224 12.47 23.85 -31.22
C PHE A 224 11.76 22.71 -31.95
N SER A 225 11.95 21.48 -31.46
CA SER A 225 11.34 20.28 -32.05
C SER A 225 10.96 19.26 -30.98
N PHE A 226 9.96 18.45 -31.30
CA PHE A 226 9.57 17.28 -30.50
C PHE A 226 9.94 15.99 -31.22
N ILE A 227 10.17 14.94 -30.44
CA ILE A 227 10.41 13.58 -30.94
C ILE A 227 9.06 12.90 -31.12
N ASN A 228 8.73 12.52 -32.35
CA ASN A 228 7.49 11.81 -32.66
C ASN A 228 7.49 10.40 -32.05
N SER A 229 6.30 9.93 -31.65
CA SER A 229 6.08 8.59 -31.09
C SER A 229 5.42 7.66 -32.10
N SER A 230 5.78 6.37 -32.08
CA SER A 230 5.17 5.35 -32.96
C SER A 230 4.88 4.08 -32.18
N GLY A 231 3.91 3.28 -32.67
CA GLY A 231 3.51 2.03 -32.03
C GLY A 231 2.79 2.22 -30.70
N VAL A 232 2.17 3.39 -30.48
CA VAL A 232 1.44 3.67 -29.24
C VAL A 232 0.09 2.95 -29.20
N ASP A 233 -0.42 2.70 -27.99
CA ASP A 233 -1.77 2.17 -27.78
C ASP A 233 -2.84 3.11 -28.37
N LEU A 234 -3.99 2.54 -28.76
CA LEU A 234 -5.12 3.30 -29.28
C LEU A 234 -5.82 4.06 -28.14
N SER A 235 -6.32 5.27 -28.42
CA SER A 235 -7.04 6.11 -27.44
C SER A 235 -6.28 6.36 -26.13
N ALA A 236 -4.95 6.38 -26.17
CA ALA A 236 -4.08 6.54 -25.01
C ALA A 236 -3.54 7.97 -24.91
N LEU A 237 -3.35 8.47 -23.68
CA LEU A 237 -2.76 9.78 -23.47
C LEU A 237 -1.24 9.71 -23.66
N ILE A 238 -0.70 10.45 -24.63
CA ILE A 238 0.72 10.46 -24.98
C ILE A 238 1.31 11.85 -24.71
N THR A 239 2.46 11.89 -24.03
CA THR A 239 3.19 13.14 -23.69
C THR A 239 4.54 13.16 -24.41
N SER A 240 4.95 14.32 -24.92
CA SER A 240 6.21 14.53 -25.63
C SER A 240 7.44 14.55 -24.71
N ASN A 241 8.63 14.60 -25.32
CA ASN A 241 9.83 15.10 -24.64
C ASN A 241 9.65 16.57 -24.21
N GLU A 242 10.50 17.00 -23.29
CA GLU A 242 10.59 18.40 -22.86
C GLU A 242 11.44 19.22 -23.85
N ILE A 243 11.05 20.46 -24.09
CA ILE A 243 11.90 21.49 -24.71
C ILE A 243 12.20 22.59 -23.70
N THR A 244 13.28 23.35 -23.92
CA THR A 244 13.55 24.60 -23.18
C THR A 244 13.41 25.77 -24.14
N VAL A 245 12.69 26.81 -23.74
CA VAL A 245 12.55 28.03 -24.54
C VAL A 245 13.83 28.85 -24.44
N SER A 246 14.46 29.16 -25.57
CA SER A 246 15.65 30.01 -25.67
C SER A 246 15.45 31.14 -26.68
N GLY A 247 16.35 32.13 -26.69
CA GLY A 247 16.41 33.18 -27.71
C GLY A 247 15.60 34.45 -27.39
N ILE A 248 14.63 34.40 -26.47
CA ILE A 248 13.80 35.56 -26.13
C ILE A 248 14.35 36.39 -24.96
N ASN A 249 14.07 37.69 -24.95
CA ASN A 249 14.33 38.56 -23.79
C ASN A 249 13.04 39.15 -23.18
N THR A 250 11.89 38.91 -23.82
CA THR A 250 10.57 39.36 -23.42
C THR A 250 9.58 38.19 -23.50
N ALA A 251 8.60 38.14 -22.60
CA ALA A 251 7.64 37.04 -22.53
C ALA A 251 6.84 36.84 -23.84
N ALA A 252 7.03 35.67 -24.46
CA ALA A 252 6.40 35.31 -25.73
C ALA A 252 5.01 34.70 -25.51
N ASN A 253 4.10 34.90 -26.47
CA ASN A 253 2.81 34.20 -26.49
C ASN A 253 3.03 32.72 -26.80
N ILE A 254 2.32 31.85 -26.09
CA ILE A 254 2.31 30.39 -26.32
C ILE A 254 0.87 29.91 -26.54
N SER A 255 0.67 29.05 -27.52
CA SER A 255 -0.62 28.42 -27.83
C SER A 255 -0.41 27.03 -28.43
N THR A 256 -1.47 26.23 -28.45
CA THR A 256 -1.45 24.87 -29.00
C THR A 256 -2.71 24.57 -29.82
N THR A 257 -2.57 23.69 -30.81
CA THR A 257 -3.68 23.13 -31.60
C THR A 257 -3.56 21.61 -31.63
N GLY A 258 -4.67 20.89 -31.42
CA GLY A 258 -4.68 19.42 -31.47
C GLY A 258 -4.11 18.74 -30.21
N GLY A 259 -4.02 19.44 -29.09
CA GLY A 259 -3.53 18.90 -27.82
C GLY A 259 -3.49 19.96 -26.72
N GLU A 260 -2.70 19.70 -25.69
CA GLU A 260 -2.48 20.57 -24.54
C GLU A 260 -0.97 20.74 -24.29
N TYR A 261 -0.57 21.81 -23.61
CA TYR A 261 0.82 22.03 -23.20
C TYR A 261 0.93 22.26 -21.69
N SER A 262 2.13 22.02 -21.14
CA SER A 262 2.49 22.29 -19.74
C SER A 262 3.77 23.12 -19.70
N ILE A 263 3.81 24.13 -18.83
CA ILE A 263 4.98 24.98 -18.58
C ILE A 263 5.55 24.63 -17.20
N ASN A 264 6.85 24.34 -17.11
CA ASN A 264 7.58 24.03 -15.88
C ASN A 264 6.91 22.94 -15.01
N GLY A 265 6.26 21.95 -15.65
CA GLY A 265 5.57 20.85 -14.95
C GLY A 265 4.20 21.21 -14.36
N SER A 266 3.62 22.35 -14.71
CA SER A 266 2.25 22.73 -14.32
C SER A 266 1.19 21.83 -14.96
N SER A 267 -0.08 21.97 -14.54
CA SER A 267 -1.21 21.32 -15.20
C SER A 267 -1.25 21.64 -16.69
N PHE A 268 -1.60 20.63 -17.51
CA PHE A 268 -1.74 20.81 -18.95
C PHE A 268 -2.96 21.67 -19.28
N THR A 269 -2.83 22.54 -20.28
CA THR A 269 -3.89 23.44 -20.77
C THR A 269 -3.82 23.62 -22.28
N SER A 270 -4.95 23.95 -22.90
CA SER A 270 -5.04 24.40 -24.30
C SER A 270 -5.25 25.91 -24.43
N SER A 271 -5.45 26.63 -23.31
CA SER A 271 -5.63 28.08 -23.32
C SER A 271 -4.32 28.79 -23.69
N ALA A 272 -4.43 29.90 -24.41
CA ALA A 272 -3.28 30.75 -24.72
C ALA A 272 -2.63 31.29 -23.44
N GLY A 273 -1.30 31.45 -23.46
CA GLY A 273 -0.53 31.86 -22.29
C GLY A 273 0.73 32.65 -22.66
N LYS A 274 1.61 32.80 -21.67
CA LYS A 274 2.92 33.45 -21.79
C LYS A 274 4.03 32.52 -21.32
N VAL A 275 5.19 32.61 -21.96
CA VAL A 275 6.38 31.83 -21.61
C VAL A 275 7.62 32.71 -21.62
N ASN A 276 8.53 32.47 -20.67
CA ASN A 276 9.79 33.20 -20.53
C ASN A 276 10.98 32.35 -20.99
N ASN A 277 12.10 33.03 -21.28
CA ASN A 277 13.38 32.38 -21.57
C ASN A 277 13.77 31.44 -20.42
N GLY A 278 14.19 30.22 -20.76
CA GLY A 278 14.55 29.17 -19.81
C GLY A 278 13.37 28.35 -19.26
N ASN A 279 12.11 28.67 -19.60
CA ASN A 279 10.98 27.81 -19.22
C ASN A 279 11.01 26.49 -19.99
N SER A 280 10.61 25.41 -19.31
CA SER A 280 10.47 24.09 -19.91
C SER A 280 9.04 23.84 -20.36
N VAL A 281 8.86 23.21 -21.53
CA VAL A 281 7.54 22.96 -22.12
C VAL A 281 7.41 21.51 -22.61
N LYS A 282 6.27 20.89 -22.29
CA LYS A 282 5.83 19.60 -22.84
C LYS A 282 4.47 19.76 -23.51
N VAL A 283 4.18 18.92 -24.49
CA VAL A 283 2.83 18.81 -25.08
C VAL A 283 2.28 17.40 -24.90
N ARG A 284 0.95 17.28 -24.91
CA ARG A 284 0.27 15.97 -24.88
C ARG A 284 -1.01 15.97 -25.73
N HIS A 285 -1.42 14.77 -26.15
CA HIS A 285 -2.72 14.51 -26.75
C HIS A 285 -3.17 13.07 -26.49
N THR A 286 -4.43 12.76 -26.82
CA THR A 286 -4.93 11.38 -26.91
C THR A 286 -4.66 10.82 -28.30
N SER A 287 -4.00 9.66 -28.40
CA SER A 287 -3.72 8.98 -29.65
C SER A 287 -5.00 8.56 -30.38
N SER A 288 -4.90 8.26 -31.67
CA SER A 288 -6.05 7.89 -32.49
C SER A 288 -6.78 6.66 -31.92
N SER A 289 -8.11 6.62 -32.10
CA SER A 289 -8.90 5.41 -31.86
C SER A 289 -8.83 4.42 -33.03
N GLN A 290 -8.14 4.77 -34.12
CA GLN A 290 -7.93 3.93 -35.30
C GLN A 290 -6.50 3.39 -35.29
N ALA A 291 -6.30 2.16 -35.78
CA ALA A 291 -4.98 1.56 -35.92
C ALA A 291 -4.17 2.21 -37.05
N LEU A 292 -2.84 2.27 -36.88
CA LEU A 292 -1.89 2.84 -37.85
C LEU A 292 -2.18 4.30 -38.24
N ALA A 293 -2.92 5.04 -37.42
CA ALA A 293 -3.31 6.43 -37.63
C ALA A 293 -2.49 7.38 -36.75
N SER A 294 -2.27 8.60 -37.23
CA SER A 294 -1.51 9.63 -36.51
C SER A 294 -2.42 10.68 -35.88
N THR A 295 -2.11 11.07 -34.65
CA THR A 295 -2.61 12.31 -34.01
C THR A 295 -1.46 13.29 -33.89
N THR A 296 -1.69 14.57 -34.16
CA THR A 296 -0.65 15.61 -34.11
C THR A 296 -1.09 16.80 -33.27
N THR A 297 -0.16 17.27 -32.43
CA THR A 297 -0.26 18.53 -31.68
C THR A 297 0.75 19.52 -32.23
N THR A 298 0.34 20.76 -32.46
CA THR A 298 1.21 21.86 -32.87
C THR A 298 1.30 22.87 -31.74
N LEU A 299 2.51 23.12 -31.25
CA LEU A 299 2.79 24.19 -30.29
C LEU A 299 3.36 25.39 -31.03
N THR A 300 2.84 26.58 -30.77
CA THR A 300 3.36 27.84 -31.31
C THR A 300 3.83 28.73 -30.16
N ILE A 301 5.07 29.21 -30.23
CA ILE A 301 5.66 30.18 -29.29
C ILE A 301 6.21 31.34 -30.10
N GLY A 302 5.71 32.56 -29.87
CA GLY A 302 6.26 33.76 -30.52
C GLY A 302 6.24 33.74 -32.05
N GLY A 303 5.36 32.93 -32.67
CA GLY A 303 5.30 32.71 -34.12
C GLY A 303 6.10 31.50 -34.62
N VAL A 304 6.97 30.91 -33.81
CA VAL A 304 7.71 29.68 -34.13
C VAL A 304 6.88 28.46 -33.72
N SER A 305 6.75 27.48 -34.61
CA SER A 305 5.94 26.28 -34.39
C SER A 305 6.77 25.00 -34.37
N GLY A 306 6.42 24.09 -33.46
CA GLY A 306 6.92 22.72 -33.41
C GLY A 306 5.76 21.73 -33.31
N THR A 307 5.89 20.56 -33.94
CA THR A 307 4.84 19.53 -33.95
C THR A 307 5.27 18.28 -33.19
N PHE A 308 4.32 17.66 -32.50
CA PHE A 308 4.45 16.35 -31.86
C PHE A 308 3.37 15.42 -32.41
N SER A 309 3.77 14.32 -33.04
CA SER A 309 2.88 13.32 -33.60
C SER A 309 3.02 11.98 -32.88
N SER A 310 1.90 11.30 -32.62
CA SER A 310 1.88 9.89 -32.22
C SER A 310 1.17 9.05 -33.27
N LYS A 311 1.77 7.91 -33.65
CA LYS A 311 1.17 6.93 -34.57
C LYS A 311 0.82 5.65 -33.83
N THR A 312 -0.44 5.25 -33.89
CA THR A 312 -0.93 4.04 -33.22
C THR A 312 -0.38 2.76 -33.84
N ALA A 313 -0.23 1.73 -33.03
CA ALA A 313 0.12 0.39 -33.49
C ALA A 313 -1.01 -0.25 -34.33
N LYS A 314 -0.72 -1.41 -34.93
CA LYS A 314 -1.77 -2.30 -35.45
C LYS A 314 -2.65 -2.76 -34.28
N ALA A 315 -3.96 -2.81 -34.48
CA ALA A 315 -4.88 -3.30 -33.47
C ALA A 315 -4.62 -4.78 -33.16
N ASP A 316 -4.47 -5.08 -31.88
CA ASP A 316 -4.36 -6.40 -31.30
C ASP A 316 -5.49 -6.60 -30.28
N THR A 317 -6.37 -7.54 -30.60
CA THR A 317 -7.51 -7.96 -29.78
C THR A 317 -7.36 -9.40 -29.29
N THR A 318 -6.15 -9.95 -29.37
CA THR A 318 -5.80 -11.27 -28.84
C THR A 318 -5.17 -11.09 -27.45
N PRO A 319 -5.88 -11.41 -26.37
CA PRO A 319 -5.31 -11.30 -25.03
C PRO A 319 -4.22 -12.36 -24.82
N ASP A 320 -3.30 -12.05 -23.90
CA ASP A 320 -2.41 -13.08 -23.35
C ASP A 320 -3.24 -14.18 -22.69
N LYS A 321 -2.70 -15.40 -22.63
CA LYS A 321 -3.39 -16.52 -22.00
C LYS A 321 -3.69 -16.20 -20.52
N PHE A 322 -4.96 -16.32 -20.16
CA PHE A 322 -5.44 -16.14 -18.78
C PHE A 322 -6.24 -17.36 -18.31
N ASN A 323 -6.37 -17.53 -16.99
CA ASN A 323 -7.11 -18.63 -16.39
C ASN A 323 -7.84 -18.20 -15.10
N PHE A 324 -8.84 -18.99 -14.71
CA PHE A 324 -9.47 -18.88 -13.39
C PHE A 324 -9.21 -20.17 -12.62
N ALA A 325 -8.84 -20.05 -11.33
CA ALA A 325 -8.69 -21.21 -10.47
C ALA A 325 -10.06 -21.89 -10.25
N ALA A 326 -10.09 -23.22 -10.39
CA ALA A 326 -11.28 -24.02 -10.11
C ALA A 326 -11.60 -24.04 -8.61
N LYS A 327 -12.88 -24.05 -8.25
CA LYS A 327 -13.33 -24.30 -6.87
C LYS A 327 -13.77 -25.75 -6.70
N THR A 328 -13.26 -26.41 -5.67
CA THR A 328 -13.67 -27.76 -5.28
C THR A 328 -14.43 -27.71 -3.96
N ASN A 329 -15.22 -28.75 -3.67
CA ASN A 329 -16.04 -28.85 -2.46
C ASN A 329 -17.00 -27.66 -2.26
N ALA A 330 -17.50 -27.08 -3.34
CA ALA A 330 -18.45 -25.98 -3.27
C ALA A 330 -19.76 -26.44 -2.57
N PRO A 331 -20.33 -25.64 -1.66
CA PRO A 331 -21.67 -25.88 -1.13
C PRO A 331 -22.70 -25.91 -2.26
N LEU A 332 -23.76 -26.70 -2.09
CA LEU A 332 -24.81 -26.85 -3.11
C LEU A 332 -25.62 -25.56 -3.28
N SER A 333 -26.00 -25.23 -4.51
CA SER A 333 -26.88 -24.09 -4.82
C SER A 333 -26.40 -22.74 -4.23
N THR A 334 -25.08 -22.51 -4.17
CA THR A 334 -24.50 -21.28 -3.63
C THR A 334 -23.76 -20.49 -4.71
N LEU A 335 -23.74 -19.16 -4.57
CA LEU A 335 -22.99 -18.29 -5.48
C LEU A 335 -21.48 -18.53 -5.33
N GLN A 336 -20.81 -18.73 -6.45
CA GLN A 336 -19.38 -18.96 -6.54
C GLN A 336 -18.75 -17.88 -7.42
N GLU A 337 -17.82 -17.12 -6.83
CA GLU A 337 -17.03 -16.11 -7.55
C GLU A 337 -15.60 -16.61 -7.77
N SER A 338 -15.05 -16.37 -8.96
CA SER A 338 -13.64 -16.61 -9.29
C SER A 338 -12.71 -15.59 -8.62
N GLY A 339 -11.39 -15.79 -8.74
CA GLY A 339 -10.41 -14.72 -8.49
C GLY A 339 -10.47 -13.64 -9.57
N VAL A 340 -9.88 -12.47 -9.30
CA VAL A 340 -9.76 -11.38 -10.28
C VAL A 340 -8.58 -11.64 -11.21
N VAL A 341 -8.79 -11.42 -12.50
CA VAL A 341 -7.77 -11.57 -13.56
C VAL A 341 -7.60 -10.24 -14.28
N THR A 342 -6.38 -9.74 -14.42
CA THR A 342 -6.07 -8.58 -15.26
C THR A 342 -5.85 -9.01 -16.70
N ILE A 343 -6.51 -8.36 -17.66
CA ILE A 343 -6.34 -8.66 -19.08
C ILE A 343 -5.14 -7.91 -19.65
N THR A 344 -4.20 -8.66 -20.23
CA THR A 344 -3.00 -8.15 -20.92
C THR A 344 -2.96 -8.63 -22.38
N GLY A 345 -1.90 -8.32 -23.12
CA GLY A 345 -1.71 -8.73 -24.52
C GLY A 345 -2.40 -7.84 -25.57
N ILE A 346 -3.59 -7.30 -25.26
CA ILE A 346 -4.33 -6.42 -26.19
C ILE A 346 -3.82 -4.96 -26.18
N ASN A 347 -4.07 -4.22 -27.27
CA ASN A 347 -3.83 -2.77 -27.38
C ASN A 347 -5.03 -1.99 -28.00
N ALA A 348 -6.16 -2.66 -28.21
CA ALA A 348 -7.39 -2.09 -28.75
C ALA A 348 -8.62 -2.58 -27.95
N PRO A 349 -9.73 -1.80 -27.92
CA PRO A 349 -10.98 -2.23 -27.30
C PRO A 349 -11.41 -3.60 -27.81
N THR A 350 -11.48 -4.57 -26.91
CA THR A 350 -11.65 -5.99 -27.24
C THR A 350 -13.02 -6.47 -26.75
N PRO A 351 -13.85 -7.12 -27.60
CA PRO A 351 -15.14 -7.66 -27.19
C PRO A 351 -15.02 -8.70 -26.09
N VAL A 352 -15.92 -8.65 -25.11
CA VAL A 352 -16.05 -9.63 -24.02
C VAL A 352 -17.48 -10.17 -23.93
N SER A 353 -17.59 -11.47 -23.70
CA SER A 353 -18.87 -12.16 -23.50
C SER A 353 -18.70 -13.34 -22.54
N VAL A 354 -19.80 -13.77 -21.94
CA VAL A 354 -19.80 -14.86 -20.96
C VAL A 354 -20.88 -15.90 -21.31
N THR A 355 -20.64 -17.16 -20.96
CA THR A 355 -21.64 -18.24 -21.05
C THR A 355 -21.59 -19.07 -19.77
N GLY A 356 -22.75 -19.47 -19.25
CA GLY A 356 -22.84 -20.29 -18.04
C GLY A 356 -22.55 -19.53 -16.73
N GLY A 357 -22.73 -18.21 -16.72
CA GLY A 357 -22.53 -17.35 -15.56
C GLY A 357 -22.60 -15.87 -15.92
N GLU A 358 -22.08 -15.03 -15.03
CA GLU A 358 -21.98 -13.59 -15.19
C GLU A 358 -20.52 -13.14 -15.06
N TYR A 359 -20.19 -11.99 -15.61
CA TYR A 359 -18.88 -11.35 -15.43
C TYR A 359 -19.03 -9.90 -14.99
N ARG A 360 -17.99 -9.35 -14.37
CA ARG A 360 -17.83 -7.91 -14.17
C ARG A 360 -16.48 -7.45 -14.67
N ILE A 361 -16.43 -6.19 -15.09
CA ILE A 361 -15.21 -5.47 -15.44
C ILE A 361 -14.92 -4.46 -14.33
N ASN A 362 -13.70 -4.49 -13.79
CA ASN A 362 -13.26 -3.70 -12.64
C ASN A 362 -14.25 -3.86 -11.47
N SER A 363 -14.70 -2.74 -10.89
CA SER A 363 -15.68 -2.71 -9.80
C SER A 363 -17.13 -2.55 -10.27
N GLY A 364 -17.41 -2.80 -11.56
CA GLY A 364 -18.75 -2.72 -12.13
C GLY A 364 -19.70 -3.81 -11.62
N ALA A 365 -20.98 -3.69 -12.01
CA ALA A 365 -21.99 -4.72 -11.75
C ALA A 365 -21.71 -5.99 -12.56
N TYR A 366 -22.12 -7.14 -12.02
CA TYR A 366 -22.11 -8.39 -12.76
C TYR A 366 -23.20 -8.36 -13.83
N THR A 367 -22.88 -8.85 -15.02
CA THR A 367 -23.77 -8.87 -16.18
C THR A 367 -23.54 -10.10 -17.06
N THR A 368 -24.55 -10.44 -17.85
CA THR A 368 -24.47 -11.42 -18.95
C THR A 368 -24.34 -10.75 -20.32
N VAL A 369 -24.53 -9.42 -20.37
CA VAL A 369 -24.56 -8.65 -21.62
C VAL A 369 -23.14 -8.52 -22.19
N ALA A 370 -23.00 -8.69 -23.50
CA ALA A 370 -21.72 -8.49 -24.19
C ALA A 370 -21.22 -7.05 -23.99
N GLY A 371 -19.91 -6.89 -23.88
CA GLY A 371 -19.27 -5.60 -23.63
C GLY A 371 -17.92 -5.47 -24.33
N THR A 372 -17.17 -4.45 -23.94
CA THR A 372 -15.79 -4.22 -24.39
C THR A 372 -14.88 -4.08 -23.18
N LEU A 373 -13.64 -4.54 -23.33
CA LEU A 373 -12.60 -4.33 -22.35
C LEU A 373 -11.37 -3.69 -22.99
N ASN A 374 -10.63 -2.96 -22.16
CA ASN A 374 -9.36 -2.35 -22.52
C ASN A 374 -8.22 -3.08 -21.80
N ARG A 375 -6.99 -2.89 -22.32
CA ARG A 375 -5.77 -3.39 -21.68
C ARG A 375 -5.74 -2.96 -20.21
N GLY A 376 -5.38 -3.88 -19.32
CA GLY A 376 -5.29 -3.63 -17.88
C GLY A 376 -6.62 -3.64 -17.14
N ASN A 377 -7.76 -3.87 -17.81
CA ASN A 377 -9.02 -4.10 -17.10
C ASN A 377 -8.97 -5.40 -16.29
N ASN A 378 -9.53 -5.34 -15.09
CA ASN A 378 -9.71 -6.48 -14.22
C ASN A 378 -11.05 -7.17 -14.53
N VAL A 379 -11.07 -8.49 -14.62
CA VAL A 379 -12.29 -9.27 -14.84
C VAL A 379 -12.48 -10.31 -13.75
N GLN A 380 -13.73 -10.55 -13.39
CA GLN A 380 -14.11 -11.61 -12.47
C GLN A 380 -15.42 -12.22 -12.95
N VAL A 381 -15.50 -13.55 -12.93
CA VAL A 381 -16.72 -14.29 -13.27
C VAL A 381 -17.35 -14.95 -12.06
N ARG A 382 -18.66 -15.21 -12.14
CA ARG A 382 -19.41 -15.94 -11.12
C ARG A 382 -20.53 -16.81 -11.70
N HIS A 383 -20.96 -17.82 -10.94
CA HIS A 383 -22.15 -18.62 -11.19
C HIS A 383 -22.70 -19.23 -9.90
N THR A 384 -23.90 -19.81 -9.94
CA THR A 384 -24.43 -20.65 -8.84
C THR A 384 -23.95 -22.09 -9.02
N SER A 385 -23.39 -22.69 -7.96
CA SER A 385 -22.95 -24.10 -7.96
C SER A 385 -24.13 -25.06 -8.16
N ALA A 386 -23.84 -26.31 -8.54
CA ALA A 386 -24.87 -27.30 -8.80
C ALA A 386 -25.73 -27.59 -7.56
N SER A 387 -26.99 -28.00 -7.78
CA SER A 387 -27.92 -28.41 -6.73
C SER A 387 -27.69 -29.85 -6.23
N THR A 388 -26.82 -30.61 -6.89
CA THR A 388 -26.48 -32.00 -6.55
C THR A 388 -24.98 -32.16 -6.38
N ALA A 389 -24.56 -33.14 -5.57
CA ALA A 389 -23.17 -33.40 -5.23
C ALA A 389 -22.35 -33.96 -6.42
N LYS A 390 -21.03 -33.74 -6.39
CA LYS A 390 -20.08 -34.17 -7.44
C LYS A 390 -20.41 -33.67 -8.85
N LYS A 391 -21.12 -32.55 -8.97
CA LYS A 391 -21.44 -31.93 -10.25
C LYS A 391 -20.60 -30.67 -10.44
N THR A 392 -20.16 -30.45 -11.67
CA THR A 392 -19.36 -29.29 -12.06
C THR A 392 -20.22 -28.31 -12.83
N VAL A 393 -20.25 -27.05 -12.40
CA VAL A 393 -20.77 -25.91 -13.18
C VAL A 393 -19.58 -25.17 -13.79
N THR A 394 -19.73 -24.72 -15.04
CA THR A 394 -18.67 -24.03 -15.79
C THR A 394 -19.18 -22.70 -16.31
N THR A 395 -18.44 -21.64 -16.02
CA THR A 395 -18.56 -20.34 -16.69
C THR A 395 -17.40 -20.16 -17.65
N THR A 396 -17.69 -19.80 -18.90
CA THR A 396 -16.65 -19.50 -19.89
C THR A 396 -16.69 -18.01 -20.19
N LEU A 397 -15.57 -17.31 -19.96
CA LEU A 397 -15.37 -15.93 -20.37
C LEU A 397 -14.61 -15.92 -21.69
N LYS A 398 -15.14 -15.26 -22.71
CA LYS A 398 -14.47 -15.03 -23.99
C LYS A 398 -14.05 -13.56 -24.09
N VAL A 399 -12.80 -13.33 -24.48
CA VAL A 399 -12.19 -12.00 -24.67
C VAL A 399 -11.48 -12.01 -26.01
N GLY A 400 -12.07 -11.34 -27.01
CA GLY A 400 -11.56 -11.37 -28.39
C GLY A 400 -11.44 -12.80 -28.91
N SER A 401 -10.23 -13.19 -29.30
CA SER A 401 -9.89 -14.57 -29.73
C SER A 401 -9.60 -15.53 -28.56
N GLY A 402 -9.31 -15.00 -27.36
CA GLY A 402 -9.00 -15.76 -26.16
C GLY A 402 -10.24 -16.18 -25.36
N ASN A 403 -10.10 -17.20 -24.52
CA ASN A 403 -11.13 -17.61 -23.56
C ASN A 403 -10.53 -18.30 -22.33
N ALA A 404 -11.24 -18.24 -21.21
CA ALA A 404 -10.93 -18.98 -20.00
C ALA A 404 -12.20 -19.52 -19.34
N LYS A 405 -12.03 -20.62 -18.60
CA LYS A 405 -13.11 -21.29 -17.86
C LYS A 405 -12.92 -21.13 -16.37
N PHE A 406 -14.00 -20.83 -15.67
CA PHE A 406 -14.11 -20.95 -14.22
C PHE A 406 -15.06 -22.11 -13.91
N THR A 407 -14.62 -23.03 -13.06
CA THR A 407 -15.42 -24.20 -12.68
C THR A 407 -15.64 -24.23 -11.16
N SER A 408 -16.83 -24.67 -10.74
CA SER A 408 -17.06 -25.11 -9.36
C SER A 408 -17.59 -26.54 -9.35
N THR A 409 -16.95 -27.41 -8.56
CA THR A 409 -17.39 -28.79 -8.33
C THR A 409 -17.95 -28.91 -6.92
N THR A 410 -19.19 -29.36 -6.81
CA THR A 410 -19.87 -29.49 -5.52
C THR A 410 -19.29 -30.61 -4.66
N MET A 411 -19.35 -30.41 -3.35
CA MET A 411 -18.92 -31.39 -2.34
C MET A 411 -19.56 -32.77 -2.54
N THR A 412 -18.92 -33.79 -1.98
CA THR A 412 -19.48 -35.14 -1.85
C THR A 412 -20.41 -35.21 -0.63
N LEU A 413 -21.51 -35.95 -0.73
CA LEU A 413 -22.37 -36.21 0.44
C LEU A 413 -21.83 -37.39 1.23
N ASP A 414 -21.73 -37.22 2.54
CA ASP A 414 -21.36 -38.25 3.51
C ASP A 414 -22.53 -38.51 4.47
N THR A 415 -23.03 -39.75 4.41
CA THR A 415 -24.08 -40.30 5.28
C THR A 415 -23.56 -41.38 6.22
N THR A 416 -22.24 -41.56 6.29
CA THR A 416 -21.59 -42.49 7.21
C THR A 416 -21.16 -41.74 8.46
N PRO A 417 -21.87 -41.91 9.61
CA PRO A 417 -21.47 -41.25 10.83
C PRO A 417 -20.17 -41.85 11.38
N ASP A 418 -19.46 -41.07 12.19
CA ASP A 418 -18.39 -41.59 13.03
C ASP A 418 -18.94 -42.67 13.96
N LYS A 419 -18.08 -43.60 14.36
CA LYS A 419 -18.47 -44.71 15.25
C LYS A 419 -19.04 -44.15 16.57
N PHE A 420 -20.27 -44.54 16.88
CA PHE A 420 -20.96 -44.16 18.11
C PHE A 420 -21.44 -45.39 18.89
N SER A 421 -21.68 -45.25 20.20
CA SER A 421 -22.10 -46.35 21.06
C SER A 421 -22.92 -45.88 22.27
N PHE A 422 -23.75 -46.77 22.82
CA PHE A 422 -24.47 -46.54 24.07
C PHE A 422 -23.93 -47.44 25.16
N ALA A 423 -23.75 -46.91 26.37
CA ALA A 423 -23.36 -47.71 27.53
C ALA A 423 -24.50 -48.68 27.92
N ALA A 424 -24.16 -49.95 28.13
CA ALA A 424 -25.11 -50.96 28.61
C ALA A 424 -25.49 -50.70 30.07
N LYS A 425 -26.75 -50.93 30.42
CA LYS A 425 -27.22 -50.94 31.81
C LYS A 425 -27.32 -52.38 32.32
N THR A 426 -26.79 -52.65 33.51
CA THR A 426 -26.85 -53.98 34.14
C THR A 426 -27.53 -53.90 35.49
N LYS A 427 -28.07 -55.03 35.95
CA LYS A 427 -28.80 -55.15 37.22
C LYS A 427 -29.97 -54.17 37.36
N VAL A 428 -30.64 -53.85 36.26
CA VAL A 428 -31.81 -52.95 36.28
C VAL A 428 -33.04 -53.66 36.86
N PRO A 429 -33.98 -52.92 37.49
CA PRO A 429 -35.26 -53.50 37.91
C PRO A 429 -36.05 -54.08 36.74
N LEU A 430 -36.88 -55.08 37.02
CA LEU A 430 -37.74 -55.73 36.04
C LEU A 430 -38.85 -54.78 35.55
N SER A 431 -39.23 -54.87 34.28
CA SER A 431 -40.36 -54.12 33.70
C SER A 431 -40.33 -52.60 33.94
N THR A 432 -39.15 -51.98 33.93
CA THR A 432 -38.97 -50.54 34.14
C THR A 432 -38.42 -49.85 32.91
N LEU A 433 -38.75 -48.57 32.73
CA LEU A 433 -38.21 -47.76 31.64
C LEU A 433 -36.70 -47.56 31.81
N GLN A 434 -35.96 -47.81 30.74
CA GLN A 434 -34.53 -47.63 30.66
C GLN A 434 -34.19 -46.67 29.51
N GLU A 435 -33.49 -45.59 29.84
CA GLU A 435 -32.96 -44.64 28.86
C GLU A 435 -31.44 -44.75 28.77
N SER A 436 -30.88 -44.62 27.57
CA SER A 436 -29.43 -44.54 27.36
C SER A 436 -28.87 -43.18 27.82
N GLY A 437 -27.54 -43.02 27.81
CA GLY A 437 -26.93 -41.69 27.73
C GLY A 437 -27.24 -41.01 26.39
N VAL A 438 -27.03 -39.70 26.32
CA VAL A 438 -27.15 -38.90 25.09
C VAL A 438 -25.85 -39.02 24.28
N VAL A 439 -25.97 -39.21 22.97
CA VAL A 439 -24.83 -39.37 22.06
C VAL A 439 -24.94 -38.37 20.93
N THR A 440 -23.89 -37.58 20.67
CA THR A 440 -23.83 -36.67 19.51
C THR A 440 -23.42 -37.45 18.26
N ILE A 441 -24.10 -37.21 17.14
CA ILE A 441 -23.74 -37.79 15.85
C ILE A 441 -22.80 -36.84 15.11
N THR A 442 -21.63 -37.32 14.70
CA THR A 442 -20.63 -36.58 13.90
C THR A 442 -20.25 -37.38 12.64
N GLY A 443 -19.41 -36.83 11.76
CA GLY A 443 -18.89 -37.52 10.57
C GLY A 443 -19.74 -37.43 9.30
N ILE A 444 -21.02 -37.07 9.42
CA ILE A 444 -21.90 -36.80 8.26
C ILE A 444 -21.88 -35.33 7.83
N ASN A 445 -22.20 -35.04 6.57
CA ASN A 445 -22.32 -33.67 6.05
C ASN A 445 -23.65 -33.39 5.31
N THR A 446 -24.61 -34.31 5.40
CA THR A 446 -25.95 -34.19 4.80
C THR A 446 -27.01 -34.79 5.74
N PRO A 447 -28.29 -34.33 5.69
CA PRO A 447 -29.36 -34.93 6.47
C PRO A 447 -29.44 -36.44 6.25
N THR A 448 -29.11 -37.20 7.29
CA THR A 448 -28.88 -38.65 7.22
C THR A 448 -30.06 -39.39 7.84
N PRO A 449 -30.62 -40.43 7.17
CA PRO A 449 -31.72 -41.21 7.71
C PRO A 449 -31.38 -41.85 9.05
N VAL A 450 -32.33 -41.81 9.99
CA VAL A 450 -32.24 -42.48 11.30
C VAL A 450 -33.47 -43.35 11.54
N SER A 451 -33.26 -44.53 12.10
CA SER A 451 -34.33 -45.46 12.48
C SER A 451 -33.94 -46.29 13.71
N VAL A 452 -34.95 -46.86 14.39
CA VAL A 452 -34.76 -47.63 15.61
C VAL A 452 -35.48 -48.99 15.52
N THR A 453 -34.96 -50.00 16.22
CA THR A 453 -35.62 -51.30 16.39
C THR A 453 -35.47 -51.76 17.83
N GLY A 454 -36.54 -52.31 18.43
CA GLY A 454 -36.53 -52.81 19.81
C GLY A 454 -36.61 -51.71 20.88
N GLY A 455 -37.12 -50.53 20.53
CA GLY A 455 -37.28 -49.39 21.44
C GLY A 455 -37.70 -48.13 20.69
N GLU A 456 -37.52 -46.99 21.35
CA GLU A 456 -37.79 -45.65 20.80
C GLU A 456 -36.51 -44.82 20.82
N TYR A 457 -36.42 -43.81 19.97
CA TYR A 457 -35.35 -42.82 19.99
C TYR A 457 -35.92 -41.40 20.00
N ARG A 458 -35.13 -40.45 20.48
CA ARG A 458 -35.36 -39.02 20.25
C ARG A 458 -34.12 -38.38 19.64
N ILE A 459 -34.34 -37.34 18.84
CA ILE A 459 -33.30 -36.46 18.34
C ILE A 459 -33.37 -35.18 19.17
N ASN A 460 -32.23 -34.72 19.70
CA ASN A 460 -32.14 -33.60 20.62
C ASN A 460 -33.12 -33.78 21.80
N ASN A 461 -33.72 -32.69 22.26
CA ASN A 461 -34.73 -32.72 23.32
C ASN A 461 -36.16 -32.99 22.79
N GLY A 462 -36.28 -33.59 21.60
CA GLY A 462 -37.57 -33.93 21.00
C GLY A 462 -38.31 -35.07 21.72
N THR A 463 -39.47 -35.43 21.16
CA THR A 463 -40.25 -36.58 21.65
C THR A 463 -39.63 -37.90 21.22
N TYR A 464 -39.81 -38.92 22.06
CA TYR A 464 -39.44 -40.28 21.69
C TYR A 464 -40.40 -40.83 20.65
N THR A 465 -39.86 -41.49 19.63
CA THR A 465 -40.61 -42.04 18.51
C THR A 465 -39.98 -43.34 18.01
N THR A 466 -40.78 -44.13 17.30
CA THR A 466 -40.33 -45.28 16.50
C THR A 466 -40.26 -44.96 15.01
N VAL A 467 -40.78 -43.80 14.60
CA VAL A 467 -40.89 -43.40 13.20
C VAL A 467 -39.53 -43.01 12.65
N ALA A 468 -39.22 -43.48 11.43
CA ALA A 468 -37.97 -43.12 10.75
C ALA A 468 -37.91 -41.60 10.49
N GLY A 469 -36.72 -41.03 10.66
CA GLY A 469 -36.47 -39.60 10.52
C GLY A 469 -35.17 -39.30 9.78
N LYS A 470 -34.76 -38.03 9.83
CA LYS A 470 -33.42 -37.59 9.41
C LYS A 470 -32.81 -36.76 10.51
N LEU A 471 -31.49 -36.83 10.65
CA LEU A 471 -30.71 -35.99 11.54
C LEU A 471 -29.54 -35.35 10.79
N ASN A 472 -29.02 -34.27 11.35
CA ASN A 472 -27.85 -33.55 10.85
C ASN A 472 -26.62 -33.86 11.72
N SER A 473 -25.44 -33.55 11.18
CA SER A 473 -24.21 -33.59 11.98
C SER A 473 -24.32 -32.62 13.16
N GLY A 474 -23.94 -33.07 14.35
CA GLY A 474 -24.08 -32.34 15.61
C GLY A 474 -25.40 -32.59 16.34
N ASP A 475 -26.40 -33.21 15.71
CA ASP A 475 -27.62 -33.63 16.43
C ASP A 475 -27.28 -34.69 17.48
N THR A 476 -27.99 -34.64 18.60
CA THR A 476 -27.86 -35.62 19.68
C THR A 476 -28.96 -36.66 19.60
N VAL A 477 -28.68 -37.89 20.02
CA VAL A 477 -29.64 -39.00 20.05
C VAL A 477 -29.63 -39.67 21.40
N GLN A 478 -30.83 -40.09 21.84
CA GLN A 478 -31.00 -40.92 23.02
C GLN A 478 -32.04 -41.99 22.72
N VAL A 479 -31.81 -43.21 23.18
CA VAL A 479 -32.73 -44.34 22.97
C VAL A 479 -33.29 -44.84 24.29
N ARG A 480 -34.47 -45.47 24.24
CA ARG A 480 -35.11 -46.06 25.42
C ARG A 480 -35.91 -47.32 25.11
N HIS A 481 -36.10 -48.16 26.12
CA HIS A 481 -36.99 -49.32 26.12
C HIS A 481 -37.47 -49.69 27.53
N ILE A 482 -38.42 -50.61 27.65
CA ILE A 482 -38.78 -51.26 28.92
C ILE A 482 -37.88 -52.48 29.14
N SER A 483 -37.28 -52.62 30.33
CA SER A 483 -36.45 -53.77 30.70
C SER A 483 -37.27 -55.06 30.76
N ALA A 484 -36.60 -56.21 30.68
CA ALA A 484 -37.29 -57.50 30.65
C ALA A 484 -38.13 -57.74 31.93
N SER A 485 -39.21 -58.51 31.79
CA SER A 485 -40.04 -58.94 32.92
C SER A 485 -39.44 -60.11 33.70
N ALA A 486 -38.47 -60.82 33.12
CA ALA A 486 -37.75 -61.93 33.75
C ALA A 486 -36.32 -61.54 34.14
N SER A 487 -35.80 -62.15 35.20
CA SER A 487 -34.43 -61.93 35.70
C SER A 487 -33.36 -62.45 34.74
N LYS A 488 -32.17 -61.83 34.73
CA LYS A 488 -31.03 -62.17 33.85
C LYS A 488 -31.37 -62.12 32.35
N LYS A 489 -32.36 -61.32 31.95
CA LYS A 489 -32.73 -61.14 30.54
C LYS A 489 -32.30 -59.77 30.04
N THR A 490 -31.83 -59.74 28.80
CA THR A 490 -31.36 -58.53 28.13
C THR A 490 -32.38 -58.05 27.11
N VAL A 491 -32.79 -56.80 27.19
CA VAL A 491 -33.51 -56.10 26.12
C VAL A 491 -32.52 -55.26 25.33
N THR A 492 -32.66 -55.22 24.00
CA THR A 492 -31.76 -54.50 23.10
C THR A 492 -32.55 -53.54 22.22
N THR A 493 -32.13 -52.28 22.20
CA THR A 493 -32.56 -51.29 21.22
C THR A 493 -31.40 -51.00 20.27
N THR A 494 -31.65 -51.07 18.96
CA THR A 494 -30.64 -50.75 17.94
C THR A 494 -31.04 -49.46 17.24
N LEU A 495 -30.16 -48.45 17.26
CA LEU A 495 -30.30 -47.23 16.47
C LEU A 495 -29.43 -47.35 15.23
N LYS A 496 -30.01 -47.09 14.06
CA LYS A 496 -29.30 -47.00 12.78
C LYS A 496 -29.29 -45.56 12.31
N VAL A 497 -28.13 -45.06 11.89
CA VAL A 497 -27.95 -43.72 11.33
C VAL A 497 -27.14 -43.89 10.04
N GLY A 498 -27.78 -43.72 8.89
CA GLY A 498 -27.17 -43.99 7.59
C GLY A 498 -26.64 -45.42 7.50
N SER A 499 -25.32 -45.56 7.28
CA SER A 499 -24.61 -46.85 7.28
C SER A 499 -24.17 -47.31 8.68
N GLY A 500 -24.12 -46.41 9.67
CA GLY A 500 -23.72 -46.70 11.05
C GLY A 500 -24.84 -47.27 11.91
N SER A 501 -24.49 -48.00 12.97
CA SER A 501 -25.46 -48.48 13.96
C SER A 501 -24.84 -48.67 15.34
N ALA A 502 -25.66 -48.51 16.38
CA ALA A 502 -25.28 -48.77 17.77
C ALA A 502 -26.41 -49.45 18.54
N LYS A 503 -26.04 -50.26 19.54
CA LYS A 503 -26.97 -50.97 20.41
C LYS A 503 -26.95 -50.38 21.81
N PHE A 504 -28.12 -50.20 22.39
CA PHE A 504 -28.33 -49.97 23.81
C PHE A 504 -28.96 -51.22 24.42
N THR A 505 -28.37 -51.73 25.49
CA THR A 505 -28.86 -52.94 26.18
C THR A 505 -29.16 -52.65 27.64
N SER A 506 -30.22 -53.27 28.16
CA SER A 506 -30.45 -53.36 29.60
C SER A 506 -30.62 -54.81 30.04
N THR A 507 -29.86 -55.24 31.04
CA THR A 507 -29.92 -56.59 31.62
C THR A 507 -30.48 -56.53 33.03
N THR A 508 -31.57 -57.26 33.27
CA THR A 508 -32.27 -57.25 34.56
C THR A 508 -31.48 -57.94 35.67
N MET A 509 -31.68 -57.47 36.90
CA MET A 509 -31.07 -58.04 38.11
C MET A 509 -31.39 -59.52 38.31
N THR A 510 -30.58 -60.19 39.13
CA THR A 510 -30.83 -61.54 39.61
C THR A 510 -31.81 -61.51 40.78
N LEU A 511 -32.77 -62.44 40.81
CA LEU A 511 -33.60 -62.64 41.99
C LEU A 511 -32.83 -63.45 43.03
N ASP A 512 -32.79 -62.94 44.26
CA ASP A 512 -32.16 -63.56 45.41
C ASP A 512 -33.22 -63.92 46.45
N THR A 513 -33.32 -65.22 46.73
CA THR A 513 -34.21 -65.83 47.73
C THR A 513 -33.42 -66.47 48.87
N THR A 514 -32.10 -66.26 48.90
CA THR A 514 -31.24 -66.72 50.00
C THR A 514 -31.13 -65.62 51.03
N PRO A 515 -31.76 -65.74 52.20
CA PRO A 515 -31.61 -64.73 53.24
C PRO A 515 -30.21 -64.76 53.83
N ASP A 516 -29.79 -63.63 54.41
CA ASP A 516 -28.62 -63.59 55.28
C ASP A 516 -28.81 -64.58 56.45
N LYS A 517 -27.71 -65.10 56.98
CA LYS A 517 -27.75 -66.06 58.08
C LYS A 517 -28.49 -65.47 59.27
N PHE A 518 -29.56 -66.15 59.70
CA PHE A 518 -30.35 -65.77 60.86
C PHE A 518 -30.42 -66.90 61.89
N SER A 519 -30.70 -66.57 63.15
CA SER A 519 -30.76 -67.57 64.25
C SER A 519 -31.73 -67.15 65.34
N PHE A 520 -32.26 -68.13 66.06
CA PHE A 520 -33.07 -67.90 67.26
C PHE A 520 -32.28 -68.34 68.49
N ALA A 521 -32.26 -67.50 69.53
CA ALA A 521 -31.65 -67.88 70.80
C ALA A 521 -32.42 -69.06 71.44
N ALA A 522 -31.68 -70.09 71.86
CA ALA A 522 -32.27 -71.24 72.55
C ALA A 522 -32.75 -70.84 73.95
N LYS A 523 -33.88 -71.40 74.38
CA LYS A 523 -34.34 -71.29 75.77
C LYS A 523 -33.95 -72.55 76.54
N THR A 524 -33.34 -72.38 77.70
CA THR A 524 -32.96 -73.51 78.57
C THR A 524 -33.66 -73.38 79.92
N LYS A 525 -33.84 -74.51 80.60
CA LYS A 525 -34.51 -74.60 81.92
C LYS A 525 -35.95 -74.06 81.91
N VAL A 526 -36.67 -74.24 80.81
CA VAL A 526 -38.09 -73.84 80.73
C VAL A 526 -38.99 -74.83 81.48
N PRO A 527 -40.18 -74.44 81.97
CA PRO A 527 -41.11 -75.40 82.55
C PRO A 527 -41.65 -76.38 81.50
N PRO A 528 -41.92 -77.65 81.87
CA PRO A 528 -42.57 -78.61 80.98
C PRO A 528 -43.95 -78.14 80.51
N SER A 529 -44.33 -78.51 79.27
CA SER A 529 -45.65 -78.24 78.68
C SER A 529 -46.08 -76.76 78.66
N THR A 530 -45.13 -75.83 78.53
CA THR A 530 -45.42 -74.38 78.45
C THR A 530 -45.11 -73.81 77.07
N LEU A 531 -45.86 -72.78 76.67
CA LEU A 531 -45.62 -72.10 75.40
C LEU A 531 -44.30 -71.32 75.46
N GLN A 532 -43.45 -71.53 74.46
CA GLN A 532 -42.16 -70.89 74.32
C GLN A 532 -42.12 -70.12 73.00
N GLU A 533 -41.88 -68.82 73.09
CA GLU A 533 -41.65 -67.94 71.94
C GLU A 533 -40.17 -67.59 71.81
N SER A 534 -39.66 -67.56 70.59
CA SER A 534 -38.32 -67.02 70.27
C SER A 534 -38.28 -65.50 70.37
N GLY A 535 -37.09 -64.89 70.29
CA GLY A 535 -36.97 -63.47 69.96
C GLY A 535 -37.39 -63.18 68.51
N VAL A 536 -37.71 -61.92 68.21
CA VAL A 536 -38.04 -61.48 66.85
C VAL A 536 -36.75 -61.32 66.03
N VAL A 537 -36.76 -61.82 64.80
CA VAL A 537 -35.62 -61.80 63.88
C VAL A 537 -36.03 -61.12 62.57
N THR A 538 -35.28 -60.11 62.13
CA THR A 538 -35.48 -59.48 60.81
C THR A 538 -34.81 -60.32 59.72
N ILE A 539 -35.51 -60.58 58.62
CA ILE A 539 -34.95 -61.24 57.45
C ILE A 539 -34.34 -60.20 56.52
N THR A 540 -33.06 -60.33 56.19
CA THR A 540 -32.33 -59.50 55.21
C THR A 540 -31.68 -60.40 54.14
N GLY A 541 -31.03 -59.82 53.13
CA GLY A 541 -30.27 -60.57 52.10
C GLY A 541 -31.07 -61.02 50.87
N ILE A 542 -32.40 -61.08 50.95
CA ILE A 542 -33.27 -61.36 49.80
C ILE A 542 -33.65 -60.08 49.04
N ASN A 543 -33.97 -60.17 47.74
CA ASN A 543 -34.45 -59.04 46.92
C ASN A 543 -35.77 -59.34 46.18
N THR A 544 -36.43 -60.44 46.54
CA THR A 544 -37.71 -60.87 45.97
C THR A 544 -38.57 -61.54 47.05
N PRO A 545 -39.92 -61.51 46.95
CA PRO A 545 -40.80 -62.22 47.89
C PRO A 545 -40.41 -63.69 48.01
N THR A 546 -39.90 -64.08 49.18
CA THR A 546 -39.25 -65.36 49.41
C THR A 546 -40.15 -66.29 50.21
N PRO A 547 -40.34 -67.55 49.80
CA PRO A 547 -41.18 -68.51 50.54
C PRO A 547 -40.69 -68.72 51.98
N VAL A 548 -41.62 -68.80 52.93
CA VAL A 548 -41.34 -69.12 54.35
C VAL A 548 -42.24 -70.25 54.83
N SER A 549 -41.68 -71.18 55.60
CA SER A 549 -42.42 -72.29 56.22
C SER A 549 -41.81 -72.70 57.56
N VAL A 550 -42.59 -73.39 58.38
CA VAL A 550 -42.19 -73.83 59.72
C VAL A 550 -42.44 -75.33 59.91
N THR A 551 -41.63 -75.98 60.77
CA THR A 551 -41.84 -77.38 61.19
C THR A 551 -41.58 -77.51 62.69
N GLY A 552 -42.42 -78.26 63.40
CA GLY A 552 -42.29 -78.46 64.85
C GLY A 552 -42.74 -77.26 65.70
N GLY A 553 -43.60 -76.40 65.18
CA GLY A 553 -44.12 -75.21 65.84
C GLY A 553 -44.90 -74.31 64.88
N GLU A 554 -45.12 -73.06 65.28
CA GLU A 554 -45.79 -72.03 64.50
C GLU A 554 -44.85 -70.82 64.31
N TYR A 555 -45.10 -70.01 63.28
CA TYR A 555 -44.39 -68.74 63.05
C TYR A 555 -45.39 -67.61 62.80
N ARG A 556 -44.95 -66.37 63.03
CA ARG A 556 -45.64 -65.16 62.58
C ARG A 556 -44.68 -64.23 61.85
N ILE A 557 -45.21 -63.45 60.90
CA ILE A 557 -44.49 -62.38 60.21
C ILE A 557 -45.03 -61.04 60.71
N ASN A 558 -44.17 -60.05 60.99
CA ASN A 558 -44.54 -58.66 61.33
C ASN A 558 -45.62 -58.53 62.42
N ASN A 559 -45.43 -59.23 63.54
CA ASN A 559 -46.39 -59.29 64.66
C ASN A 559 -47.80 -59.78 64.31
N GLY A 560 -48.00 -60.42 63.15
CA GLY A 560 -49.26 -61.03 62.75
C GLY A 560 -49.63 -62.27 63.60
N THR A 561 -50.64 -63.00 63.14
CA THR A 561 -51.07 -64.24 63.79
C THR A 561 -50.06 -65.36 63.59
N TYR A 562 -49.91 -66.21 64.61
CA TYR A 562 -49.12 -67.43 64.49
C TYR A 562 -49.84 -68.43 63.58
N THR A 563 -49.09 -69.04 62.67
CA THR A 563 -49.59 -69.98 61.67
C THR A 563 -48.57 -71.09 61.40
N THR A 564 -49.07 -72.22 60.90
CA THR A 564 -48.27 -73.31 60.34
C THR A 564 -48.26 -73.29 58.80
N VAL A 565 -49.08 -72.44 58.18
CA VAL A 565 -49.27 -72.38 56.73
C VAL A 565 -48.07 -71.69 56.06
N ALA A 566 -47.60 -72.25 54.94
CA ALA A 566 -46.53 -71.65 54.15
C ALA A 566 -46.95 -70.28 53.59
N GLY A 567 -46.03 -69.33 53.63
CA GLY A 567 -46.25 -67.95 53.20
C GLY A 567 -45.11 -67.42 52.35
N LYS A 568 -45.10 -66.10 52.13
CA LYS A 568 -43.95 -65.37 51.58
C LYS A 568 -43.64 -64.18 52.48
N LEU A 569 -42.37 -63.82 52.54
CA LEU A 569 -41.91 -62.62 53.21
C LEU A 569 -40.97 -61.84 52.29
N ASN A 570 -40.81 -60.56 52.58
CA ASN A 570 -39.92 -59.64 51.89
C ASN A 570 -38.68 -59.35 52.75
N SER A 571 -37.62 -58.83 52.13
CA SER A 571 -36.47 -58.31 52.86
C SER A 571 -36.94 -57.18 53.78
N GLY A 572 -36.51 -57.21 55.04
CA GLY A 572 -36.95 -56.30 56.10
C GLY A 572 -38.13 -56.82 56.93
N ASP A 573 -38.83 -57.87 56.50
CA ASP A 573 -39.88 -58.49 57.31
C ASP A 573 -39.29 -59.15 58.56
N THR A 574 -40.03 -59.09 59.67
CA THR A 574 -39.65 -59.71 60.95
C THR A 574 -40.38 -61.02 61.15
N VAL A 575 -39.70 -62.03 61.71
CA VAL A 575 -40.24 -63.35 62.00
C VAL A 575 -40.03 -63.74 63.46
N GLN A 576 -41.02 -64.40 64.04
CA GLN A 576 -40.92 -65.00 65.37
C GLN A 576 -41.57 -66.38 65.34
N VAL A 577 -40.89 -67.37 65.91
CA VAL A 577 -41.41 -68.75 66.03
C VAL A 577 -41.78 -69.11 67.46
N ARG A 578 -42.72 -70.06 67.63
CA ARG A 578 -43.12 -70.60 68.93
C ARG A 578 -43.44 -72.10 68.87
N HIS A 579 -43.34 -72.77 70.03
CA HIS A 579 -43.83 -74.13 70.27
C HIS A 579 -44.17 -74.34 71.75
N THR A 580 -44.82 -75.46 72.08
CA THR A 580 -44.96 -75.94 73.47
C THR A 580 -43.72 -76.77 73.86
N SER A 581 -43.10 -76.48 75.01
CA SER A 581 -41.94 -77.21 75.52
C SER A 581 -42.28 -78.67 75.84
N ALA A 582 -41.27 -79.54 75.95
CA ALA A 582 -41.47 -80.96 76.20
C ALA A 582 -42.23 -81.22 77.51
N SER A 583 -43.01 -82.29 77.58
CA SER A 583 -43.69 -82.69 78.83
C SER A 583 -42.75 -83.38 79.83
N ALA A 584 -41.65 -83.97 79.35
CA ALA A 584 -40.63 -84.61 80.18
C ALA A 584 -39.46 -83.66 80.50
N LEU A 585 -38.82 -83.87 81.65
CA LEU A 585 -37.64 -83.11 82.10
C LEU A 585 -36.41 -83.41 81.22
N LYS A 586 -35.51 -82.41 81.07
CA LYS A 586 -34.29 -82.49 80.25
C LYS A 586 -34.54 -82.88 78.78
N LYS A 587 -35.71 -82.59 78.23
CA LYS A 587 -36.04 -82.84 76.81
C LYS A 587 -36.14 -81.54 76.03
N THR A 588 -35.68 -81.58 74.78
CA THR A 588 -35.64 -80.43 73.88
C THR A 588 -36.74 -80.54 72.82
N VAL A 589 -37.54 -79.49 72.66
CA VAL A 589 -38.41 -79.30 71.50
C VAL A 589 -37.74 -78.35 70.52
N THR A 590 -37.84 -78.64 69.23
CA THR A 590 -37.22 -77.85 68.16
C THR A 590 -38.27 -77.39 67.17
N THR A 591 -38.32 -76.09 66.91
CA THR A 591 -39.02 -75.50 65.77
C THR A 591 -37.99 -75.07 64.74
N THR A 592 -38.19 -75.44 63.48
CA THR A 592 -37.32 -75.02 62.37
C THR A 592 -38.10 -74.08 61.46
N LEU A 593 -37.61 -72.85 61.28
CA LEU A 593 -38.11 -71.92 60.27
C LEU A 593 -37.23 -72.01 59.03
N LYS A 594 -37.84 -72.19 57.86
CA LYS A 594 -37.17 -72.15 56.57
C LYS A 594 -37.63 -70.90 55.82
N VAL A 595 -36.67 -70.14 55.29
CA VAL A 595 -36.91 -68.94 54.48
C VAL A 595 -36.06 -69.10 53.21
N GLY A 596 -36.72 -69.37 52.08
CA GLY A 596 -36.05 -69.72 50.83
C GLY A 596 -35.11 -70.92 51.00
N SER A 597 -33.82 -70.71 50.73
CA SER A 597 -32.75 -71.69 50.96
C SER A 597 -32.18 -71.68 52.39
N GLY A 598 -32.41 -70.61 53.16
CA GLY A 598 -31.94 -70.47 54.54
C GLY A 598 -32.85 -71.16 55.57
N SER A 599 -32.30 -71.52 56.72
CA SER A 599 -33.10 -72.03 57.85
C SER A 599 -32.46 -71.72 59.20
N ALA A 600 -33.30 -71.61 60.23
CA ALA A 600 -32.88 -71.47 61.61
C ALA A 600 -33.74 -72.33 62.55
N LYS A 601 -33.12 -72.80 63.63
CA LYS A 601 -33.79 -73.60 64.67
C LYS A 601 -33.99 -72.76 65.92
N PHE A 602 -35.19 -72.83 66.48
CA PHE A 602 -35.50 -72.40 67.83
C PHE A 602 -35.69 -73.63 68.70
N THR A 603 -34.98 -73.70 69.82
CA THR A 603 -35.06 -74.84 70.74
C THR A 603 -35.47 -74.37 72.13
N SER A 604 -36.29 -75.17 72.81
CA SER A 604 -36.52 -75.03 74.24
C SER A 604 -36.24 -76.34 74.97
N THR A 605 -35.48 -76.29 76.05
CA THR A 605 -35.11 -77.47 76.86
C THR A 605 -35.62 -77.32 78.29
N THR A 606 -36.38 -78.31 78.76
CA THR A 606 -36.99 -78.30 80.10
C THR A 606 -35.96 -78.44 81.23
N PHE A 607 -36.23 -77.86 82.41
CA PHE A 607 -35.34 -77.99 83.57
C PHE A 607 -35.25 -79.46 84.07
N GLY A 608 -34.24 -79.76 84.89
CA GLY A 608 -34.13 -81.02 85.63
C GLY A 608 -34.46 -80.81 87.11
N LEU A 609 -34.77 -81.88 87.85
CA LEU A 609 -34.81 -81.84 89.32
C LEU A 609 -33.42 -81.42 89.83
N PHE A 610 -33.35 -80.40 90.68
CA PHE A 610 -32.10 -80.00 91.34
C PHE A 610 -31.56 -81.17 92.19
N PRO A 611 -30.23 -81.31 92.35
CA PRO A 611 -29.68 -82.32 93.26
C PRO A 611 -30.17 -82.12 94.69
#